data_AF-A0AAN7ZF77-F1
#
_entry.id   AF-A0AAN7ZF77-F1
#
_cell.length_a   1.000
_cell.length_b   1.000
_cell.length_c   1.000
_cell.angle_alpha   90.00
_cell.angle_beta   90.00
_cell.angle_gamma   90.00
#
_symmetry.space_group_name_H-M   'P 1'
#
loop_
_entity.id
_entity.type
_entity.pdbx_description
1 polymer ?
#
loop_
_entity_poly.entity_id
_entity_poly.type
_entity_poly.pdbx_seq_one_letter_code
_entity_poly.pdbx_strand_id
1 'polypeptide(L)'
;MSKIYPNLDLDYKDDRRYSNQSETKCAQIFTKGTTLTKDIFEKIDDDFGPMRSASICGRNFNTRNVWVLCGLSVLFLTSCCGMGLMFGTNTFDEYMLSQMVLINNSLSYQLWKGPVIKTFVRVYVFNYTNVDDYENGDDEKLHVNEIGPYVYEESLERVNIKFLANGTVSYQEKREHRYREDLSNGRLQNDTVVVPNLPLLSAAALSKEYLYPFRLMISGVFEQLDAKPFINVPVDKLIWGYDDVFYSVVKSVMSFYKTLPFEKFGILASKKGVSEDILTAHTGINDINKVKQIDTVNGKKYTPYWGTDQCNEVKGSDGTAFSPMDVRERRPVLVYNKEMGRTVKLTYEKDVKIFNGKVTAARYVVPSNTFDTPEKNFDNECYCDESVDECPQGVFNTAACTFGAPIFMSFPHFHNAEDTIKESVSGLNKAHQMQENYVYIHPTLGFSMGGKNSMQLNVQVQKSIGIKQLEMFDDDIILPMAWIQVGIDDVDLPEVVTSTIYFVSVTVPAIELCLKYGSILGAIVTLISILIILHGRKMSLTHRFRDMER
;
A
#
# COMPACT_ATOMS: atom_id res chain seq x y z
N MET A 1 -46.06 47.54 12.63
CA MET A 1 -45.38 48.66 11.95
C MET A 1 -44.77 48.09 10.69
N SER A 2 -45.56 47.98 9.62
CA SER A 2 -45.86 49.01 8.63
C SER A 2 -44.87 48.97 7.46
N LYS A 3 -45.31 48.31 6.37
CA LYS A 3 -45.54 48.92 5.03
C LYS A 3 -44.21 49.02 4.25
N ILE A 4 -44.05 48.48 3.04
CA ILE A 4 -44.95 48.47 1.87
C ILE A 4 -44.59 47.26 0.96
N TYR A 5 -45.48 46.29 0.84
CA TYR A 5 -45.93 45.73 -0.46
C TYR A 5 -47.04 46.69 -0.98
N PRO A 6 -47.49 46.69 -2.26
CA PRO A 6 -47.77 45.49 -3.06
C PRO A 6 -47.67 45.72 -4.60
N ASN A 7 -48.06 44.87 -5.56
CA ASN A 7 -48.94 43.71 -5.75
C ASN A 7 -48.30 42.94 -6.95
N LEU A 8 -48.49 41.64 -7.20
CA LEU A 8 -49.74 40.91 -7.36
C LEU A 8 -49.45 39.42 -7.23
N ASP A 9 -50.34 38.72 -6.54
CA ASP A 9 -50.53 37.29 -6.66
C ASP A 9 -51.88 37.03 -7.35
N LEU A 10 -51.89 35.96 -8.14
CA LEU A 10 -53.04 35.21 -8.65
C LEU A 10 -53.90 35.82 -9.78
N ASP A 11 -53.64 35.34 -11.01
CA ASP A 11 -54.73 34.80 -11.83
C ASP A 11 -54.26 33.52 -12.56
N TYR A 12 -54.97 32.43 -12.30
CA TYR A 12 -54.79 31.12 -12.90
C TYR A 12 -55.54 31.11 -14.23
N LYS A 13 -54.82 31.18 -15.36
CA LYS A 13 -55.36 30.86 -16.68
C LYS A 13 -54.34 30.13 -17.56
N ASP A 14 -54.57 28.83 -17.68
CA ASP A 14 -54.36 27.95 -18.83
C ASP A 14 -53.49 28.51 -19.97
N ASP A 15 -52.21 28.13 -20.03
CA ASP A 15 -51.28 28.57 -21.06
C ASP A 15 -50.67 27.38 -21.83
N ARG A 16 -51.54 26.64 -22.53
CA ARG A 16 -51.20 25.81 -23.71
C ARG A 16 -50.72 26.66 -24.91
N ARG A 17 -50.04 27.79 -24.68
CA ARG A 17 -49.44 28.66 -25.72
C ARG A 17 -47.93 28.88 -25.55
N TYR A 18 -47.31 28.47 -24.44
CA TYR A 18 -45.86 28.64 -24.27
C TYR A 18 -44.99 27.57 -24.95
N SER A 19 -45.58 26.49 -25.48
CA SER A 19 -44.83 25.52 -26.29
C SER A 19 -44.51 26.04 -27.70
N ASN A 20 -45.33 26.92 -28.28
CA ASN A 20 -45.12 27.37 -29.66
C ASN A 20 -44.18 28.58 -29.82
N GLN A 21 -43.95 29.38 -28.76
CA GLN A 21 -43.10 30.59 -28.84
C GLN A 21 -41.63 30.34 -28.47
N SER A 22 -41.34 29.33 -27.64
CA SER A 22 -39.97 28.90 -27.33
C SER A 22 -39.35 28.11 -28.48
N GLU A 23 -40.13 27.27 -29.16
CA GLU A 23 -39.68 26.57 -30.37
C GLU A 23 -39.38 27.56 -31.51
N THR A 24 -40.13 28.66 -31.65
CA THR A 24 -39.83 29.69 -32.67
C THR A 24 -38.58 30.50 -32.36
N LYS A 25 -38.20 30.71 -31.08
CA LYS A 25 -36.93 31.38 -30.73
C LYS A 25 -35.71 30.48 -30.87
N CYS A 26 -35.82 29.17 -30.58
CA CYS A 26 -34.75 28.21 -30.88
C CYS A 26 -34.57 27.99 -32.38
N ALA A 27 -35.66 27.92 -33.16
CA ALA A 27 -35.60 27.86 -34.62
C ALA A 27 -34.96 29.13 -35.22
N GLN A 28 -35.22 30.32 -34.65
CA GLN A 28 -34.61 31.57 -35.07
C GLN A 28 -33.12 31.70 -34.71
N ILE A 29 -32.65 31.07 -33.61
CA ILE A 29 -31.22 31.06 -33.25
C ILE A 29 -30.44 30.05 -34.11
N PHE A 30 -31.03 28.89 -34.43
CA PHE A 30 -30.43 27.93 -35.37
C PHE A 30 -30.45 28.44 -36.82
N THR A 31 -31.48 29.19 -37.23
CA THR A 31 -31.50 29.83 -38.56
C THR A 31 -30.60 31.06 -38.63
N LYS A 32 -30.49 31.89 -37.57
CA LYS A 32 -29.51 32.99 -37.54
C LYS A 32 -28.07 32.51 -37.40
N GLY A 33 -27.82 31.42 -36.67
CA GLY A 33 -26.50 30.80 -36.59
C GLY A 33 -26.07 30.18 -37.91
N THR A 34 -27.00 29.54 -38.63
CA THR A 34 -26.75 29.02 -39.99
C THR A 34 -26.66 30.14 -41.02
N THR A 35 -27.42 31.24 -40.95
CA THR A 35 -27.22 32.39 -41.86
C THR A 35 -25.99 33.21 -41.52
N LEU A 36 -25.57 33.33 -40.26
CA LEU A 36 -24.33 34.03 -39.91
C LEU A 36 -23.10 33.19 -40.29
N THR A 37 -23.14 31.86 -40.08
CA THR A 37 -22.10 30.98 -40.61
C THR A 37 -22.16 30.91 -42.12
N LYS A 38 -23.34 30.94 -42.76
CA LYS A 38 -23.46 30.95 -44.22
C LYS A 38 -23.06 32.29 -44.83
N ASP A 39 -23.32 33.42 -44.19
CA ASP A 39 -22.83 34.76 -44.61
C ASP A 39 -21.33 34.90 -44.36
N ILE A 40 -20.78 34.29 -43.29
CA ILE A 40 -19.33 34.23 -43.06
C ILE A 40 -18.68 33.26 -44.06
N PHE A 41 -19.30 32.12 -44.37
CA PHE A 41 -18.84 31.19 -45.39
C PHE A 41 -18.99 31.78 -46.80
N GLU A 42 -20.06 32.54 -47.09
CA GLU A 42 -20.28 33.25 -48.36
C GLU A 42 -19.35 34.46 -48.48
N LYS A 43 -19.04 35.20 -47.40
CA LYS A 43 -17.96 36.22 -47.42
C LYS A 43 -16.58 35.60 -47.59
N ILE A 44 -16.33 34.44 -47.00
CA ILE A 44 -15.09 33.68 -47.23
C ILE A 44 -15.07 33.12 -48.67
N ASP A 45 -16.21 32.74 -49.25
CA ASP A 45 -16.32 32.27 -50.66
C ASP A 45 -16.21 33.44 -51.67
N ASP A 46 -16.67 34.65 -51.33
CA ASP A 46 -16.59 35.85 -52.18
C ASP A 46 -15.21 36.52 -52.13
N ASP A 47 -14.56 36.59 -50.96
CA ASP A 47 -13.15 37.05 -50.86
C ASP A 47 -12.17 36.02 -51.48
N PHE A 48 -12.59 34.76 -51.58
CA PHE A 48 -11.89 33.70 -52.32
C PHE A 48 -12.70 33.24 -53.54
N GLY A 49 -12.96 34.16 -54.48
CA GLY A 49 -13.58 33.84 -55.78
C GLY A 49 -13.00 32.56 -56.41
N PRO A 50 -13.77 31.83 -57.24
CA PRO A 50 -13.50 30.43 -57.55
C PRO A 50 -12.11 30.26 -58.16
N MET A 51 -11.16 29.78 -57.37
CA MET A 51 -9.90 29.23 -57.88
C MET A 51 -10.23 27.89 -58.57
N ARG A 52 -10.87 27.98 -59.74
CA ARG A 52 -11.19 26.85 -60.62
C ARG A 52 -9.99 26.35 -61.41
N SER A 53 -8.84 27.01 -61.28
CA SER A 53 -7.54 26.50 -61.70
C SER A 53 -6.45 27.39 -61.12
N ALA A 54 -5.56 26.82 -60.32
CA ALA A 54 -4.25 27.41 -60.07
C ALA A 54 -3.26 26.78 -61.05
N SER A 55 -2.70 27.60 -61.94
CA SER A 55 -1.64 27.19 -62.86
C SER A 55 -0.29 27.23 -62.13
N ILE A 56 0.22 26.07 -61.73
CA ILE A 56 1.63 25.88 -61.39
C ILE A 56 2.26 25.11 -62.54
N CYS A 57 3.22 25.73 -63.24
CA CYS A 57 3.91 25.17 -64.41
C CYS A 57 2.95 24.65 -65.52
N GLY A 58 1.94 25.42 -65.92
CA GLY A 58 1.16 25.14 -67.14
C GLY A 58 0.22 23.92 -67.08
N ARG A 59 -0.06 23.34 -65.91
CA ARG A 59 -1.06 22.28 -65.72
C ARG A 59 -2.26 22.78 -64.90
N ASN A 60 -3.48 22.63 -65.43
CA ASN A 60 -4.72 22.92 -64.71
C ASN A 60 -4.95 21.84 -63.64
N PHE A 61 -4.75 22.18 -62.37
CA PHE A 61 -5.04 21.30 -61.24
C PHE A 61 -6.44 21.57 -60.68
N ASN A 62 -7.23 20.51 -60.45
CA ASN A 62 -8.45 20.60 -59.68
C ASN A 62 -8.07 20.87 -58.21
N THR A 63 -8.20 22.12 -57.79
CA THR A 63 -7.79 22.64 -56.46
C THR A 63 -8.38 21.80 -55.32
N ARG A 64 -9.63 21.34 -55.45
CA ARG A 64 -10.28 20.44 -54.48
C ARG A 64 -9.51 19.14 -54.25
N ASN A 65 -9.03 18.50 -55.32
CA ASN A 65 -8.30 17.23 -55.22
C ASN A 65 -6.89 17.42 -54.63
N VAL A 66 -6.29 18.60 -54.81
CA VAL A 66 -5.02 18.96 -54.18
C VAL A 66 -5.20 19.11 -52.68
N TRP A 67 -6.21 19.86 -52.23
CA TRP A 67 -6.53 20.01 -50.81
C TRP A 67 -6.86 18.68 -50.11
N VAL A 68 -7.65 17.81 -50.76
CA VAL A 68 -7.96 16.48 -50.22
C VAL A 68 -6.70 15.61 -50.10
N LEU A 69 -5.82 15.62 -51.11
CA LEU A 69 -4.56 14.89 -51.04
C LEU A 69 -3.64 15.44 -49.95
N CYS A 70 -3.51 16.76 -49.82
CA CYS A 70 -2.76 17.39 -48.75
C CYS A 70 -3.30 16.98 -47.37
N GLY A 71 -4.63 17.01 -47.18
CA GLY A 71 -5.26 16.57 -45.93
C GLY A 71 -5.01 15.10 -45.62
N LEU A 72 -5.17 14.20 -46.60
CA LEU A 72 -4.89 12.77 -46.44
C LEU A 72 -3.41 12.49 -46.17
N SER A 73 -2.49 13.23 -46.80
CA SER A 73 -1.06 13.10 -46.56
C SER A 73 -0.68 13.54 -45.14
N VAL A 74 -1.26 14.63 -44.62
CA VAL A 74 -1.05 15.04 -43.22
C VAL A 74 -1.58 13.97 -42.27
N LEU A 75 -2.79 13.45 -42.50
CA LEU A 75 -3.37 12.38 -41.67
C LEU A 75 -2.51 11.11 -41.70
N PHE A 76 -2.00 10.71 -42.87
CA PHE A 76 -1.08 9.59 -43.01
C PHE A 76 0.20 9.82 -42.19
N LEU A 77 0.84 10.99 -42.32
CA LEU A 77 2.05 11.32 -41.56
C LEU A 77 1.80 11.31 -40.06
N THR A 78 0.71 11.92 -39.57
CA THR A 78 0.38 11.90 -38.14
C THR A 78 0.10 10.48 -37.62
N SER A 79 -0.53 9.63 -38.43
CA SER A 79 -0.79 8.23 -38.09
C SER A 79 0.50 7.39 -38.07
N CYS A 80 1.42 7.62 -39.01
CA CYS A 80 2.75 7.01 -39.01
C CYS A 80 3.59 7.48 -37.81
N CYS A 81 3.55 8.77 -37.46
CA CYS A 81 4.19 9.28 -36.25
C CYS A 81 3.59 8.64 -35.00
N GLY A 82 2.26 8.57 -34.90
CA GLY A 82 1.57 7.91 -33.78
C GLY A 82 1.94 6.44 -33.65
N MET A 83 2.00 5.70 -34.76
CA MET A 83 2.47 4.31 -34.78
C MET A 83 3.93 4.21 -34.32
N GLY A 84 4.81 5.08 -34.83
CA GLY A 84 6.22 5.14 -34.43
C GLY A 84 6.39 5.43 -32.95
N LEU A 85 5.60 6.34 -32.38
CA LEU A 85 5.61 6.62 -30.93
C LEU A 85 5.08 5.43 -30.13
N MET A 86 3.91 4.89 -30.48
CA MET A 86 3.25 3.85 -29.67
C MET A 86 3.91 2.47 -29.73
N PHE A 87 4.57 2.12 -30.85
CA PHE A 87 5.25 0.83 -31.02
C PHE A 87 6.77 0.94 -30.92
N GLY A 88 7.35 2.08 -31.29
CA GLY A 88 8.80 2.28 -31.34
C GLY A 88 9.39 2.91 -30.07
N THR A 89 8.56 3.32 -29.10
CA THR A 89 9.02 3.95 -27.86
C THR A 89 8.24 3.48 -26.64
N ASN A 90 8.81 3.69 -25.44
CA ASN A 90 8.15 3.46 -24.16
C ASN A 90 7.51 4.74 -23.58
N THR A 91 7.30 5.79 -24.40
CA THR A 91 6.88 7.11 -23.91
C THR A 91 5.53 7.08 -23.19
N PHE A 92 4.60 6.23 -23.60
CA PHE A 92 3.31 6.09 -22.91
C PHE A 92 3.47 5.50 -21.51
N ASP A 93 4.27 4.43 -21.39
CA ASP A 93 4.60 3.78 -20.12
C ASP A 93 5.34 4.73 -19.19
N GLU A 94 6.34 5.45 -19.71
CA GLU A 94 7.11 6.46 -18.96
C GLU A 94 6.20 7.60 -18.49
N TYR A 95 5.27 8.05 -19.32
CA TYR A 95 4.28 9.05 -18.93
C TYR A 95 3.39 8.55 -17.80
N MET A 96 2.87 7.32 -17.88
CA MET A 96 2.06 6.72 -16.82
C MET A 96 2.83 6.59 -15.52
N LEU A 97 4.08 6.13 -15.60
CA LEU A 97 5.00 6.01 -14.48
C LEU A 97 5.33 7.37 -13.85
N SER A 98 5.47 8.43 -14.66
CA SER A 98 5.74 9.78 -14.17
C SER A 98 4.63 10.32 -13.24
N GLN A 99 3.39 9.83 -13.39
CA GLN A 99 2.27 10.21 -12.52
C GLN A 99 2.43 9.67 -11.09
N MET A 100 3.31 8.69 -10.86
CA MET A 100 3.56 8.14 -9.52
C MET A 100 4.58 8.94 -8.72
N VAL A 101 5.37 9.80 -9.38
CA VAL A 101 6.43 10.59 -8.73
C VAL A 101 5.82 11.52 -7.68
N LEU A 102 6.48 11.59 -6.51
CA LEU A 102 6.09 12.47 -5.42
C LEU A 102 6.60 13.88 -5.73
N ILE A 103 5.69 14.73 -6.21
CA ILE A 103 5.92 16.16 -6.46
C ILE A 103 4.96 16.93 -5.56
N ASN A 104 5.43 18.02 -4.95
CA ASN A 104 4.60 18.83 -4.09
C ASN A 104 3.30 19.26 -4.82
N ASN A 105 2.15 19.12 -4.16
CA ASN A 105 0.81 19.35 -4.68
C ASN A 105 0.35 18.43 -5.84
N SER A 106 1.08 17.38 -6.21
CA SER A 106 0.59 16.37 -7.16
C SER A 106 -0.48 15.48 -6.54
N LEU A 107 -1.30 14.82 -7.37
CA LEU A 107 -2.28 13.83 -6.91
C LEU A 107 -1.61 12.66 -6.18
N SER A 108 -0.50 12.14 -6.72
CA SER A 108 0.28 11.07 -6.07
C SER A 108 0.78 11.49 -4.70
N TYR A 109 1.23 12.75 -4.56
CA TYR A 109 1.62 13.31 -3.26
C TYR A 109 0.46 13.41 -2.28
N GLN A 110 -0.72 13.87 -2.71
CA GLN A 110 -1.89 13.98 -1.82
C GLN A 110 -2.35 12.61 -1.31
N LEU A 111 -2.44 11.61 -2.21
CA LEU A 111 -2.81 10.24 -1.86
C LEU A 111 -1.76 9.56 -0.99
N TRP A 112 -0.48 9.87 -1.20
CA TRP A 112 0.60 9.38 -0.35
C TRP A 112 0.62 10.08 1.03
N LYS A 113 0.36 11.38 1.09
CA LYS A 113 0.35 12.14 2.34
C LYS A 113 -0.77 11.66 3.26
N GLY A 114 -1.99 11.51 2.74
CA GLY A 114 -3.15 11.08 3.51
C GLY A 114 -3.98 10.10 2.69
N PRO A 115 -3.63 8.80 2.69
CA PRO A 115 -4.42 7.81 1.98
C PRO A 115 -5.86 7.80 2.49
N VAL A 116 -6.82 7.85 1.56
CA VAL A 116 -8.26 7.77 1.86
C VAL A 116 -8.67 6.34 2.28
N ILE A 117 -7.79 5.37 2.02
CA ILE A 117 -7.99 3.96 2.37
C ILE A 117 -7.79 3.78 3.87
N LYS A 118 -8.75 3.12 4.50
CA LYS A 118 -8.69 2.73 5.91
C LYS A 118 -8.23 1.29 6.01
N THR A 119 -7.27 1.03 6.87
CA THR A 119 -6.75 -0.31 7.17
C THR A 119 -7.50 -0.86 8.38
N PHE A 120 -7.76 -2.17 8.40
CA PHE A 120 -8.34 -2.82 9.57
C PHE A 120 -7.27 -3.64 10.28
N VAL A 121 -7.08 -3.36 11.57
CA VAL A 121 -6.21 -4.08 12.48
C VAL A 121 -7.09 -4.98 13.34
N ARG A 122 -6.93 -6.30 13.19
CA ARG A 122 -7.65 -7.33 13.93
C ARG A 122 -6.69 -8.00 14.89
N VAL A 123 -6.95 -7.90 16.18
CA VAL A 123 -6.11 -8.49 17.22
C VAL A 123 -6.83 -9.70 17.83
N TYR A 124 -6.11 -10.80 17.98
CA TYR A 124 -6.56 -12.03 18.61
C TYR A 124 -5.58 -12.34 19.74
N VAL A 125 -6.07 -12.43 20.97
CA VAL A 125 -5.26 -12.60 22.17
C VAL A 125 -5.31 -14.05 22.62
N PHE A 126 -4.17 -14.60 23.04
CA PHE A 126 -4.12 -15.92 23.68
C PHE A 126 -4.33 -15.76 25.18
N ASN A 127 -5.54 -16.09 25.64
CA ASN A 127 -5.91 -16.03 27.05
C ASN A 127 -5.56 -17.34 27.77
N TYR A 128 -4.73 -17.27 28.79
CA TYR A 128 -4.30 -18.42 29.57
C TYR A 128 -5.38 -18.81 30.59
N THR A 129 -5.68 -20.11 30.71
CA THR A 129 -6.83 -20.58 31.52
C THR A 129 -6.46 -21.42 32.75
N ASN A 130 -5.24 -21.92 32.85
CA ASN A 130 -4.78 -22.84 33.90
C ASN A 130 -3.46 -22.39 34.55
N VAL A 131 -3.23 -21.07 34.66
CA VAL A 131 -1.97 -20.54 35.20
C VAL A 131 -1.71 -21.04 36.63
N ASP A 132 -2.74 -21.01 37.48
CA ASP A 132 -2.61 -21.45 38.88
C ASP A 132 -2.33 -22.96 38.98
N ASP A 133 -3.00 -23.77 38.16
CA ASP A 133 -2.81 -25.23 38.13
C ASP A 133 -1.39 -25.60 37.65
N TYR A 134 -0.89 -24.89 36.63
CA TYR A 134 0.48 -25.05 36.14
C TYR A 134 1.53 -24.60 37.18
N GLU A 135 1.29 -23.47 37.87
CA GLU A 135 2.17 -22.99 38.94
C GLU A 135 2.24 -23.96 40.13
N ASN A 136 1.11 -24.58 40.49
CA ASN A 136 1.04 -25.58 41.58
C ASN A 136 1.59 -26.96 41.18
N GLY A 137 1.84 -27.21 39.89
CA GLY A 137 2.26 -28.50 39.36
C GLY A 137 1.12 -29.52 39.22
N ASP A 138 -0.14 -29.07 39.24
CA ASP A 138 -1.33 -29.90 38.98
C ASP A 138 -1.51 -30.17 37.47
N ASP A 139 -0.93 -29.33 36.62
CA ASP A 139 -0.88 -29.49 35.17
C ASP A 139 0.55 -29.30 34.65
N GLU A 140 0.96 -30.13 33.69
CA GLU A 140 2.30 -30.10 33.12
C GLU A 140 2.43 -29.07 31.99
N LYS A 141 1.31 -28.50 31.50
CA LYS A 141 1.32 -27.63 30.32
C LYS A 141 0.32 -26.49 30.38
N LEU A 142 0.73 -25.31 29.92
CA LEU A 142 -0.16 -24.16 29.81
C LEU A 142 -1.22 -24.34 28.70
N HIS A 143 -2.45 -23.96 29.02
CA HIS A 143 -3.62 -23.95 28.15
C HIS A 143 -3.96 -22.51 27.76
N VAL A 144 -4.11 -22.28 26.46
CA VAL A 144 -4.55 -20.98 25.91
C VAL A 144 -5.85 -21.13 25.12
N ASN A 145 -6.72 -20.14 25.27
CA ASN A 145 -7.89 -19.96 24.42
C ASN A 145 -7.75 -18.66 23.63
N GLU A 146 -7.97 -18.73 22.32
CA GLU A 146 -7.96 -17.53 21.47
C GLU A 146 -9.21 -16.68 21.73
N ILE A 147 -9.02 -15.39 21.97
CA ILE A 147 -10.07 -14.40 22.15
C ILE A 147 -9.91 -13.28 21.13
N GLY A 148 -10.91 -13.09 20.29
CA GLY A 148 -10.94 -12.04 19.28
C GLY A 148 -12.06 -12.26 18.24
N PRO A 149 -12.05 -11.48 17.14
CA PRO A 149 -11.16 -10.35 16.90
C PRO A 149 -11.56 -9.10 17.69
N TYR A 150 -10.56 -8.35 18.13
CA TYR A 150 -10.72 -6.92 18.50
C TYR A 150 -10.32 -6.09 17.29
N VAL A 151 -11.28 -5.41 16.67
CA VAL A 151 -11.09 -4.73 15.38
C VAL A 151 -10.95 -3.23 15.57
N TYR A 152 -9.90 -2.68 14.98
CA TYR A 152 -9.64 -1.25 14.91
C TYR A 152 -9.52 -0.81 13.46
N GLU A 153 -10.22 0.26 13.12
CA GLU A 153 -10.01 1.00 11.90
C GLU A 153 -8.85 1.98 12.10
N GLU A 154 -7.80 1.81 11.30
CA GLU A 154 -6.60 2.65 11.33
C GLU A 154 -6.63 3.67 10.19
N SER A 155 -6.32 4.92 10.52
CA SER A 155 -6.03 5.98 9.56
C SER A 155 -4.56 6.41 9.67
N LEU A 156 -3.89 6.46 8.52
CA LEU A 156 -2.49 6.87 8.40
C LEU A 156 -2.41 8.25 7.72
N GLU A 157 -1.65 9.17 8.33
CA GLU A 157 -1.27 10.45 7.74
C GLU A 157 0.25 10.61 7.84
N ARG A 158 0.89 11.05 6.77
CA ARG A 158 2.31 11.43 6.78
C ARG A 158 2.42 12.92 7.12
N VAL A 159 3.10 13.21 8.22
CA VAL A 159 3.25 14.55 8.80
C VAL A 159 4.72 14.97 8.78
N ASN A 160 5.00 16.24 9.09
CA ASN A 160 6.35 16.80 9.14
C ASN A 160 7.16 16.58 7.84
N ILE A 161 6.47 16.64 6.71
CA ILE A 161 7.03 16.31 5.39
C ILE A 161 8.02 17.39 4.93
N LYS A 162 9.22 16.98 4.53
CA LYS A 162 10.25 17.86 3.93
C LYS A 162 10.86 17.19 2.71
N PHE A 163 10.70 17.83 1.54
CA PHE A 163 11.38 17.45 0.30
C PHE A 163 12.84 17.89 0.32
N LEU A 164 13.74 17.02 -0.12
CA LEU A 164 15.18 17.23 -0.11
C LEU A 164 15.72 17.35 -1.54
N ALA A 165 16.79 18.12 -1.72
CA ALA A 165 17.36 18.43 -3.03
C ALA A 165 17.94 17.21 -3.78
N ASN A 166 18.26 16.13 -3.06
CA ASN A 166 18.73 14.86 -3.62
C ASN A 166 17.61 13.95 -4.17
N GLY A 167 16.38 14.45 -4.28
CA GLY A 167 15.24 13.70 -4.81
C GLY A 167 14.61 12.71 -3.82
N THR A 168 14.83 12.90 -2.51
CA THR A 168 14.14 12.17 -1.44
C THR A 168 13.18 13.08 -0.68
N VAL A 169 12.31 12.48 0.13
CA VAL A 169 11.34 13.15 1.00
C VAL A 169 11.41 12.53 2.39
N SER A 170 11.58 13.36 3.41
CA SER A 170 11.55 12.95 4.81
C SER A 170 10.18 13.24 5.43
N TYR A 171 9.71 12.37 6.32
CA TYR A 171 8.40 12.48 6.95
C TYR A 171 8.32 11.62 8.22
N GLN A 172 7.29 11.84 9.01
CA GLN A 172 6.88 10.97 10.11
C GLN A 172 5.48 10.44 9.84
N GLU A 173 5.16 9.27 10.40
CA GLU A 173 3.83 8.70 10.30
C GLU A 173 3.00 9.07 11.53
N LYS A 174 1.78 9.53 11.31
CA LYS A 174 0.75 9.72 12.32
C LYS A 174 -0.34 8.68 12.10
N ARG A 175 -0.60 7.84 13.11
CA ARG A 175 -1.64 6.81 13.06
C ARG A 175 -2.68 7.04 14.15
N GLU A 176 -3.93 6.90 13.77
CA GLU A 176 -5.07 6.94 14.68
C GLU A 176 -5.88 5.67 14.51
N HIS A 177 -6.39 5.14 15.63
CA HIS A 177 -7.10 3.86 15.67
C HIS A 177 -8.45 4.07 16.32
N ARG A 178 -9.51 3.67 15.61
CA ARG A 178 -10.89 3.73 16.07
C ARG A 178 -11.43 2.32 16.22
N TYR A 179 -11.86 1.96 17.43
CA TYR A 179 -12.46 0.66 17.66
C TYR A 179 -13.76 0.46 16.86
N ARG A 180 -13.95 -0.74 16.32
CA ARG A 180 -15.10 -1.14 15.50
C ARG A 180 -15.84 -2.29 16.16
N GLU A 181 -16.80 -1.94 17.01
CA GLU A 181 -17.65 -2.89 17.73
C GLU A 181 -18.43 -3.79 16.76
N ASP A 182 -18.91 -3.21 15.66
CA ASP A 182 -19.66 -3.90 14.60
C ASP A 182 -18.85 -4.98 13.87
N LEU A 183 -17.53 -4.92 13.92
CA LEU A 183 -16.61 -5.90 13.33
C LEU A 183 -15.94 -6.80 14.37
N SER A 184 -16.17 -6.56 15.67
CA SER A 184 -15.49 -7.25 16.77
C SER A 184 -16.30 -8.42 17.35
N ASN A 185 -17.33 -8.90 16.65
CA ASN A 185 -18.13 -10.07 17.05
C ASN A 185 -18.65 -10.02 18.51
N GLY A 186 -19.05 -8.84 18.99
CA GLY A 186 -19.56 -8.65 20.34
C GLY A 186 -18.50 -8.63 21.44
N ARG A 187 -17.20 -8.66 21.09
CA ARG A 187 -16.10 -8.40 22.03
C ARG A 187 -16.12 -6.96 22.49
N LEU A 188 -15.67 -6.72 23.71
CA LEU A 188 -15.56 -5.38 24.28
C LEU A 188 -14.10 -5.06 24.58
N GLN A 189 -13.70 -3.82 24.39
CA GLN A 189 -12.31 -3.38 24.66
C GLN A 189 -11.86 -3.61 26.12
N ASN A 190 -12.80 -3.65 27.06
CA ASN A 190 -12.54 -3.93 28.47
C ASN A 190 -12.65 -5.42 28.84
N ASP A 191 -12.83 -6.31 27.86
CA ASP A 191 -12.71 -7.76 28.07
C ASP A 191 -11.36 -8.01 28.74
N THR A 192 -11.41 -8.85 29.78
CA THR A 192 -10.31 -9.05 30.70
C THR A 192 -9.66 -10.39 30.40
N VAL A 193 -8.34 -10.39 30.25
CA VAL A 193 -7.56 -11.55 29.81
C VAL A 193 -6.33 -11.77 30.68
N VAL A 194 -5.96 -13.04 30.83
CA VAL A 194 -4.73 -13.47 31.50
C VAL A 194 -3.67 -13.73 30.45
N VAL A 195 -2.57 -12.98 30.50
CA VAL A 195 -1.48 -13.01 29.51
C VAL A 195 -0.11 -12.93 30.18
N PRO A 196 0.98 -13.33 29.50
CA PRO A 196 2.33 -13.19 30.02
C PRO A 196 2.66 -11.72 30.37
N ASN A 197 3.30 -11.52 31.51
CA ASN A 197 3.71 -10.22 32.03
C ASN A 197 4.97 -9.73 31.31
N LEU A 198 4.80 -9.17 30.12
CA LEU A 198 5.90 -8.72 29.27
C LEU A 198 6.90 -7.79 29.99
N PRO A 199 6.50 -6.78 30.80
CA PRO A 199 7.44 -5.97 31.57
C PRO A 199 8.28 -6.77 32.57
N LEU A 200 7.67 -7.68 33.34
CA LEU A 200 8.40 -8.52 34.29
C LEU A 200 9.37 -9.44 33.56
N LEU A 201 8.90 -10.13 32.53
CA LEU A 201 9.72 -11.03 31.72
C LEU A 201 10.88 -10.29 31.05
N SER A 202 10.65 -9.06 30.56
CA SER A 202 11.71 -8.22 29.99
C SER A 202 12.71 -7.77 31.03
N ALA A 203 12.27 -7.32 32.21
CA ALA A 203 13.15 -6.94 33.29
C ALA A 203 13.99 -8.13 33.80
N ALA A 204 13.40 -9.32 33.87
CA ALA A 204 14.10 -10.53 34.23
C ALA A 204 15.13 -10.97 33.18
N ALA A 205 14.80 -10.90 31.89
CA ALA A 205 15.73 -11.16 30.79
C ALA A 205 16.93 -10.20 30.81
N LEU A 206 16.67 -8.90 30.87
CA LEU A 206 17.70 -7.87 31.00
C LEU A 206 18.55 -8.03 32.27
N SER A 207 18.00 -8.64 33.32
CA SER A 207 18.73 -8.87 34.57
C SER A 207 19.95 -9.79 34.41
N LYS A 208 19.95 -10.66 33.39
CA LYS A 208 20.99 -11.68 33.14
C LYS A 208 22.36 -11.05 32.96
N GLU A 209 22.46 -9.83 32.44
CA GLU A 209 23.73 -9.14 32.24
C GLU A 209 24.35 -8.58 33.54
N TYR A 210 23.58 -8.52 34.63
CA TYR A 210 24.04 -7.91 35.89
C TYR A 210 24.58 -8.92 36.90
N LEU A 211 25.32 -8.41 37.89
CA LEU A 211 25.85 -9.19 39.01
C LEU A 211 24.73 -9.77 39.89
N TYR A 212 24.99 -10.93 40.47
CA TYR A 212 24.01 -11.68 41.29
C TYR A 212 23.29 -10.85 42.39
N PRO A 213 23.97 -9.98 43.17
CA PRO A 213 23.26 -9.15 44.17
C PRO A 213 22.20 -8.23 43.58
N PHE A 214 22.42 -7.72 42.36
CA PHE A 214 21.45 -6.88 41.68
C PHE A 214 20.23 -7.69 41.22
N ARG A 215 20.43 -8.94 40.79
CA ARG A 215 19.33 -9.87 40.46
C ARG A 215 18.46 -10.17 41.68
N LEU A 216 19.05 -10.36 42.84
CA LEU A 216 18.32 -10.52 44.11
C LEU A 216 17.56 -9.26 44.50
N MET A 217 18.12 -8.07 44.27
CA MET A 217 17.42 -6.81 44.48
C MET A 217 16.18 -6.70 43.58
N ILE A 218 16.31 -7.02 42.29
CA ILE A 218 15.16 -7.05 41.35
C ILE A 218 14.10 -8.05 41.83
N SER A 219 14.51 -9.26 42.19
CA SER A 219 13.62 -10.31 42.73
C SER A 219 12.88 -9.84 43.99
N GLY A 220 13.55 -9.11 44.89
CA GLY A 220 12.93 -8.50 46.07
C GLY A 220 11.94 -7.37 45.73
N VAL A 221 12.20 -6.58 44.69
CA VAL A 221 11.26 -5.57 44.19
C VAL A 221 10.03 -6.23 43.59
N PHE A 222 10.19 -7.31 42.82
CA PHE A 222 9.07 -8.09 42.29
C PHE A 222 8.20 -8.67 43.41
N GLU A 223 8.83 -9.25 44.44
CA GLU A 223 8.14 -9.77 45.62
C GLU A 223 7.36 -8.65 46.36
N GLN A 224 8.01 -7.50 46.59
CA GLN A 224 7.38 -6.36 47.26
C GLN A 224 6.15 -5.83 46.53
N LEU A 225 6.15 -5.93 45.19
CA LEU A 225 5.08 -5.46 44.33
C LEU A 225 4.07 -6.54 43.97
N ASP A 226 4.17 -7.75 44.54
CA ASP A 226 3.36 -8.92 44.19
C ASP A 226 3.32 -9.17 42.67
N ALA A 227 4.48 -9.00 42.02
CA ALA A 227 4.58 -9.05 40.58
C ALA A 227 4.65 -10.52 40.12
N LYS A 228 3.61 -10.96 39.40
CA LYS A 228 3.49 -12.34 38.89
C LYS A 228 3.88 -12.48 37.41
N PRO A 229 4.33 -13.66 36.96
CA PRO A 229 4.69 -13.89 35.55
C PRO A 229 3.52 -13.77 34.56
N PHE A 230 2.29 -13.92 35.05
CA PHE A 230 1.08 -13.65 34.31
C PHE A 230 0.33 -12.49 34.95
N ILE A 231 -0.35 -11.72 34.12
CA ILE A 231 -1.14 -10.57 34.56
C ILE A 231 -2.54 -10.67 34.02
N ASN A 232 -3.48 -10.21 34.84
CA ASN A 232 -4.85 -10.01 34.44
C ASN A 232 -5.04 -8.56 33.98
N VAL A 233 -5.38 -8.36 32.71
CA VAL A 233 -5.40 -7.03 32.09
C VAL A 233 -6.57 -6.88 31.12
N PRO A 234 -7.21 -5.69 31.07
CA PRO A 234 -8.14 -5.38 29.99
C PRO A 234 -7.44 -5.38 28.62
N VAL A 235 -8.14 -5.82 27.58
CA VAL A 235 -7.54 -5.92 26.24
C VAL A 235 -7.12 -4.56 25.67
N ASP A 236 -7.86 -3.48 25.94
CA ASP A 236 -7.48 -2.13 25.51
C ASP A 236 -6.10 -1.71 26.06
N LYS A 237 -5.85 -2.03 27.33
CA LYS A 237 -4.61 -1.78 28.04
C LYS A 237 -3.48 -2.65 27.51
N LEU A 238 -3.74 -3.93 27.22
CA LEU A 238 -2.75 -4.81 26.60
C LEU A 238 -2.31 -4.29 25.22
N ILE A 239 -3.25 -3.81 24.41
CA ILE A 239 -2.97 -3.36 23.04
C ILE A 239 -2.31 -1.97 23.04
N TRP A 240 -2.90 -0.98 23.72
CA TRP A 240 -2.49 0.42 23.63
C TRP A 240 -1.56 0.89 24.75
N GLY A 241 -1.37 0.04 25.75
CA GLY A 241 -0.52 0.27 26.91
C GLY A 241 -1.28 0.61 28.18
N TYR A 242 -0.72 0.17 29.30
CA TYR A 242 -1.15 0.50 30.66
C TYR A 242 -0.08 1.30 31.39
N ASP A 243 -0.55 2.14 32.33
CA ASP A 243 0.28 3.07 33.11
C ASP A 243 0.61 2.54 34.51
N ASP A 244 -0.04 1.47 34.97
CA ASP A 244 -0.02 1.05 36.38
C ASP A 244 1.11 0.06 36.71
N VAL A 245 1.46 -0.09 38.02
CA VAL A 245 2.45 -0.94 38.76
C VAL A 245 3.75 -1.35 38.04
N PHE A 246 3.66 -1.77 36.79
CA PHE A 246 4.71 -2.17 35.86
C PHE A 246 5.62 -1.01 35.40
N TYR A 247 5.07 0.19 35.14
CA TYR A 247 5.91 1.37 34.89
C TYR A 247 6.79 1.66 36.12
N SER A 248 6.26 1.50 37.33
CA SER A 248 7.06 1.63 38.55
C SER A 248 8.09 0.51 38.73
N VAL A 249 7.78 -0.75 38.37
CA VAL A 249 8.77 -1.85 38.40
C VAL A 249 9.96 -1.50 37.50
N VAL A 250 9.67 -1.24 36.23
CA VAL A 250 10.69 -1.00 35.22
C VAL A 250 11.42 0.31 35.48
N LYS A 251 10.72 1.40 35.84
CA LYS A 251 11.35 2.66 36.22
C LYS A 251 12.23 2.48 37.44
N SER A 252 11.78 1.77 38.49
CA SER A 252 12.59 1.59 39.71
C SER A 252 13.84 0.75 39.46
N VAL A 253 13.80 -0.21 38.52
CA VAL A 253 14.97 -1.02 38.15
C VAL A 253 15.87 -0.27 37.16
N MET A 254 15.30 0.41 36.17
CA MET A 254 16.00 1.01 35.02
C MET A 254 16.42 2.47 35.21
N SER A 255 15.78 3.22 36.13
CA SER A 255 16.13 4.63 36.40
C SER A 255 17.58 4.80 36.85
N PHE A 256 18.21 3.74 37.31
CA PHE A 256 19.60 3.75 37.75
C PHE A 256 20.62 3.72 36.59
N TYR A 257 20.24 3.34 35.37
CA TYR A 257 21.23 3.06 34.31
C TYR A 257 20.85 3.46 32.88
N LYS A 258 19.57 3.40 32.47
CA LYS A 258 19.18 3.71 31.08
C LYS A 258 17.79 4.30 31.00
N THR A 259 17.65 5.42 30.28
CA THR A 259 16.34 5.95 29.92
C THR A 259 15.71 5.01 28.89
N LEU A 260 14.60 4.38 29.26
CA LEU A 260 13.76 3.68 28.29
C LEU A 260 13.08 4.71 27.39
N PRO A 261 13.11 4.51 26.06
CA PRO A 261 12.53 5.46 25.11
C PRO A 261 11.01 5.30 24.95
N PHE A 262 10.35 4.59 25.86
CA PHE A 262 8.90 4.38 25.80
C PHE A 262 8.28 4.62 27.17
N GLU A 263 7.15 5.32 27.17
CA GLU A 263 6.39 5.65 28.39
C GLU A 263 5.39 4.55 28.77
N LYS A 264 5.00 3.69 27.81
CA LYS A 264 3.97 2.64 28.00
C LYS A 264 4.38 1.33 27.35
N PHE A 265 4.00 0.22 27.99
CA PHE A 265 4.12 -1.13 27.44
C PHE A 265 2.79 -1.61 26.90
N GLY A 266 2.67 -1.73 25.59
CA GLY A 266 1.50 -2.31 24.92
C GLY A 266 1.88 -2.78 23.52
N ILE A 267 1.18 -3.80 23.03
CA ILE A 267 1.52 -4.49 21.77
C ILE A 267 1.61 -3.53 20.58
N LEU A 268 0.75 -2.51 20.55
CA LEU A 268 0.67 -1.48 19.50
C LEU A 268 0.89 -0.06 20.05
N ALA A 269 1.44 0.08 21.26
CA ALA A 269 1.58 1.38 21.93
C ALA A 269 2.45 2.36 21.10
N SER A 270 3.52 1.88 20.48
CA SER A 270 4.44 2.65 19.64
C SER A 270 3.80 3.15 18.32
N LYS A 271 2.65 2.60 17.94
CA LYS A 271 1.93 2.98 16.71
C LYS A 271 0.87 4.05 16.95
N LYS A 272 0.69 4.53 18.17
CA LYS A 272 -0.34 5.52 18.47
C LYS A 272 0.19 6.94 18.29
N GLY A 273 -0.52 7.75 17.51
CA GLY A 273 -0.16 9.15 17.29
C GLY A 273 1.01 9.30 16.32
N VAL A 274 1.85 10.32 16.54
CA VAL A 274 3.00 10.61 15.67
C VAL A 274 4.18 9.75 16.09
N SER A 275 4.67 8.92 15.18
CA SER A 275 5.89 8.13 15.36
C SER A 275 7.09 9.03 15.57
N GLU A 276 7.94 8.70 16.54
CA GLU A 276 9.22 9.40 16.77
C GLU A 276 10.20 9.22 15.61
N ASP A 277 10.11 8.09 14.89
CA ASP A 277 11.00 7.81 13.77
C ASP A 277 10.73 8.69 12.56
N ILE A 278 11.83 9.17 11.97
CA ILE A 278 11.85 9.94 10.73
C ILE A 278 12.23 8.99 9.59
N LEU A 279 11.32 8.78 8.67
CA LEU A 279 11.54 8.00 7.45
C LEU A 279 11.94 8.93 6.32
N THR A 280 12.94 8.54 5.54
CA THR A 280 13.27 9.21 4.28
C THR A 280 13.04 8.23 3.14
N ALA A 281 12.22 8.60 2.16
CA ALA A 281 11.93 7.79 0.99
C ALA A 281 12.30 8.52 -0.31
N HIS A 282 12.61 7.76 -1.35
CA HIS A 282 12.83 8.29 -2.69
C HIS A 282 11.52 8.79 -3.32
N THR A 283 11.57 9.98 -3.92
CA THR A 283 10.39 10.58 -4.57
C THR A 283 10.05 9.94 -5.91
N GLY A 284 11.01 9.25 -6.54
CA GLY A 284 10.92 8.74 -7.90
C GLY A 284 11.37 9.72 -8.99
N ILE A 285 11.76 10.96 -8.65
CA ILE A 285 12.12 11.99 -9.65
C ILE A 285 13.42 11.67 -10.40
N ASN A 286 14.39 11.08 -9.70
CA ASN A 286 15.69 10.72 -10.28
C ASN A 286 15.67 9.31 -10.90
N ASP A 287 14.89 8.41 -10.31
CA ASP A 287 14.76 7.01 -10.72
C ASP A 287 13.39 6.50 -10.27
N ILE A 288 12.53 6.20 -11.23
CA ILE A 288 11.18 5.73 -10.95
C ILE A 288 11.17 4.35 -10.28
N ASN A 289 12.18 3.52 -10.50
CA ASN A 289 12.26 2.20 -9.86
C ASN A 289 12.53 2.28 -8.37
N LYS A 290 12.95 3.45 -7.88
CA LYS A 290 13.10 3.73 -6.46
C LYS A 290 11.90 4.46 -5.86
N VAL A 291 10.85 4.75 -6.61
CA VAL A 291 9.69 5.51 -6.08
C VAL A 291 9.17 4.87 -4.79
N LYS A 292 9.03 5.68 -3.73
CA LYS A 292 8.56 5.29 -2.39
C LYS A 292 9.39 4.22 -1.68
N GLN A 293 10.56 3.85 -2.20
CA GLN A 293 11.52 3.02 -1.48
C GLN A 293 12.16 3.84 -0.35
N ILE A 294 12.30 3.25 0.82
CA ILE A 294 12.92 3.85 2.00
C ILE A 294 14.44 3.89 1.76
N ASP A 295 15.01 5.08 1.94
CA ASP A 295 16.46 5.35 1.85
C ASP A 295 17.11 5.35 3.23
N THR A 296 16.47 5.94 4.25
CA THR A 296 16.97 5.94 5.62
C THR A 296 15.86 5.91 6.66
N VAL A 297 16.19 5.37 7.83
CA VAL A 297 15.41 5.48 9.07
C VAL A 297 16.26 6.26 10.07
N ASN A 298 15.73 7.36 10.60
CA ASN A 298 16.45 8.25 11.53
C ASN A 298 17.82 8.72 10.99
N GLY A 299 17.88 8.96 9.67
CA GLY A 299 19.10 9.38 8.97
C GLY A 299 20.15 8.28 8.77
N LYS A 300 19.85 7.02 9.13
CA LYS A 300 20.76 5.88 8.96
C LYS A 300 20.30 4.96 7.84
N LYS A 301 21.25 4.53 7.00
CA LYS A 301 21.05 3.48 5.97
C LYS A 301 21.19 2.08 6.53
N TYR A 302 21.90 1.95 7.66
CA TYR A 302 22.14 0.69 8.33
C TYR A 302 21.65 0.82 9.78
N THR A 303 20.82 -0.11 10.21
CA THR A 303 20.45 -0.26 11.61
C THR A 303 21.61 -0.83 12.42
N PRO A 304 21.60 -0.72 13.75
CA PRO A 304 22.66 -1.28 14.60
C PRO A 304 22.27 -2.63 15.23
N TYR A 305 21.33 -3.38 14.65
CA TYR A 305 20.66 -4.50 15.33
C TYR A 305 21.33 -5.85 15.09
N TRP A 306 21.86 -6.07 13.90
CA TRP A 306 22.31 -7.39 13.44
C TRP A 306 23.84 -7.44 13.26
N GLY A 307 24.42 -8.63 13.17
CA GLY A 307 25.88 -8.80 13.10
C GLY A 307 26.52 -8.29 11.80
N THR A 308 25.75 -8.11 10.73
CA THR A 308 26.27 -7.76 9.40
C THR A 308 25.57 -6.56 8.77
N ASP A 309 26.29 -5.82 7.94
CA ASP A 309 25.74 -4.69 7.18
C ASP A 309 24.60 -5.12 6.24
N GLN A 310 24.68 -6.32 5.67
CA GLN A 310 23.65 -6.86 4.76
C GLN A 310 22.26 -6.91 5.42
N CYS A 311 22.22 -7.24 6.70
CA CYS A 311 20.97 -7.46 7.44
C CYS A 311 20.51 -6.22 8.18
N ASN A 312 21.46 -5.33 8.46
CA ASN A 312 21.19 -3.99 8.92
C ASN A 312 20.74 -3.02 7.83
N GLU A 313 20.91 -3.36 6.56
CA GLU A 313 20.56 -2.49 5.44
C GLU A 313 19.05 -2.17 5.44
N VAL A 314 18.73 -0.88 5.53
CA VAL A 314 17.40 -0.33 5.33
C VAL A 314 17.14 -0.24 3.84
N LYS A 315 16.32 -1.16 3.31
CA LYS A 315 15.92 -1.17 1.90
C LYS A 315 14.52 -1.72 1.71
N GLY A 316 13.92 -1.36 0.58
CA GLY A 316 12.55 -1.74 0.25
C GLY A 316 11.55 -0.64 0.56
N SER A 317 10.27 -0.95 0.36
CA SER A 317 9.17 -0.02 0.60
C SER A 317 8.57 -0.16 1.99
N ASP A 318 7.62 0.71 2.31
CA ASP A 318 6.70 0.54 3.44
C ASP A 318 5.51 -0.41 3.13
N GLY A 319 5.55 -1.10 1.98
CA GLY A 319 4.48 -1.98 1.51
C GLY A 319 3.37 -1.28 0.71
N THR A 320 3.45 0.05 0.49
CA THR A 320 2.43 0.80 -0.27
C THR A 320 2.71 0.85 -1.78
N ALA A 321 3.99 0.80 -2.18
CA ALA A 321 4.40 0.75 -3.58
C ALA A 321 5.80 0.17 -3.74
N PHE A 322 6.01 -0.50 -4.87
CA PHE A 322 7.20 -1.25 -5.20
C PHE A 322 7.79 -0.77 -6.53
N SER A 323 9.04 -1.15 -6.78
CA SER A 323 9.73 -0.94 -8.06
C SER A 323 8.88 -1.46 -9.23
N PRO A 324 8.48 -0.60 -10.19
CA PRO A 324 7.68 -1.03 -11.33
C PRO A 324 8.41 -2.07 -12.19
N MET A 325 9.73 -1.95 -12.36
CA MET A 325 10.52 -2.95 -13.10
C MET A 325 10.50 -4.31 -12.43
N ASP A 326 10.75 -4.39 -11.11
CA ASP A 326 10.78 -5.67 -10.41
C ASP A 326 9.42 -6.37 -10.46
N VAL A 327 8.33 -5.61 -10.36
CA VAL A 327 6.96 -6.15 -10.46
C VAL A 327 6.65 -6.62 -11.90
N ARG A 328 7.03 -5.85 -12.92
CA ARG A 328 6.81 -6.23 -14.33
C ARG A 328 7.54 -7.53 -14.68
N GLU A 329 8.75 -7.70 -14.16
CA GLU A 329 9.58 -8.89 -14.39
C GLU A 329 9.27 -10.04 -13.41
N ARG A 330 8.29 -9.87 -12.51
CA ARG A 330 7.92 -10.86 -11.48
C ARG A 330 9.09 -11.23 -10.56
N ARG A 331 10.02 -10.29 -10.37
CA ARG A 331 11.12 -10.41 -9.41
C ARG A 331 10.62 -10.23 -7.98
N PRO A 332 11.33 -10.75 -6.98
CA PRO A 332 11.04 -10.47 -5.58
C PRO A 332 11.07 -8.97 -5.29
N VAL A 333 10.19 -8.51 -4.41
CA VAL A 333 10.14 -7.12 -3.94
C VAL A 333 10.39 -7.06 -2.44
N LEU A 334 10.87 -5.93 -1.95
CA LEU A 334 11.33 -5.78 -0.57
C LEU A 334 10.42 -4.84 0.22
N VAL A 335 10.19 -5.17 1.49
CA VAL A 335 9.50 -4.34 2.48
C VAL A 335 10.42 -4.18 3.68
N TYR A 336 10.68 -2.95 4.10
CA TYR A 336 11.34 -2.72 5.38
C TYR A 336 10.28 -2.77 6.49
N ASN A 337 10.34 -3.81 7.33
CA ASN A 337 9.43 -3.96 8.46
C ASN A 337 10.10 -3.42 9.73
N LYS A 338 9.69 -2.21 10.13
CA LYS A 338 10.20 -1.53 11.32
C LYS A 338 10.03 -2.37 12.60
N GLU A 339 8.89 -3.04 12.77
CA GLU A 339 8.60 -3.82 13.99
C GLU A 339 9.47 -5.06 14.10
N MET A 340 9.95 -5.58 12.97
CA MET A 340 10.94 -6.66 12.94
C MET A 340 12.38 -6.15 12.91
N GLY A 341 12.60 -4.84 12.76
CA GLY A 341 13.93 -4.26 12.60
C GLY A 341 14.70 -4.78 11.38
N ARG A 342 14.03 -5.31 10.35
CA ARG A 342 14.68 -5.92 9.17
C ARG A 342 13.89 -5.75 7.87
N THR A 343 14.58 -6.01 6.77
CA THR A 343 13.96 -6.13 5.45
C THR A 343 13.35 -7.53 5.27
N VAL A 344 12.12 -7.59 4.77
CA VAL A 344 11.38 -8.81 4.41
C VAL A 344 11.20 -8.87 2.90
N LYS A 345 11.47 -10.05 2.33
CA LYS A 345 11.35 -10.33 0.90
C LYS A 345 9.97 -10.90 0.60
N LEU A 346 9.28 -10.34 -0.39
CA LEU A 346 8.04 -10.88 -0.94
C LEU A 346 8.31 -11.50 -2.30
N THR A 347 7.75 -12.68 -2.55
CA THR A 347 7.91 -13.41 -3.81
C THR A 347 6.63 -13.43 -4.60
N TYR A 348 6.72 -13.29 -5.92
CA TYR A 348 5.58 -13.44 -6.81
C TYR A 348 5.04 -14.87 -6.72
N GLU A 349 3.73 -15.00 -6.57
CA GLU A 349 3.03 -16.29 -6.60
C GLU A 349 2.31 -16.48 -7.94
N LYS A 350 1.36 -15.61 -8.24
CA LYS A 350 0.50 -15.72 -9.43
C LYS A 350 -0.19 -14.40 -9.76
N ASP A 351 -0.75 -14.29 -10.95
CA ASP A 351 -1.72 -13.23 -11.27
C ASP A 351 -3.12 -13.65 -10.81
N VAL A 352 -3.86 -12.70 -10.25
CA VAL A 352 -5.23 -12.88 -9.80
C VAL A 352 -6.13 -11.79 -10.34
N LYS A 353 -7.44 -12.07 -10.41
CA LYS A 353 -8.46 -11.09 -10.74
C LYS A 353 -9.15 -10.62 -9.45
N ILE A 354 -9.13 -9.32 -9.21
CA ILE A 354 -9.76 -8.67 -8.06
C ILE A 354 -10.86 -7.71 -8.53
N PHE A 355 -11.62 -7.13 -7.59
CA PHE A 355 -12.74 -6.24 -7.87
C PHE A 355 -13.77 -6.84 -8.85
N ASN A 356 -14.35 -7.99 -8.47
CA ASN A 356 -15.34 -8.72 -9.27
C ASN A 356 -14.82 -9.11 -10.68
N GLY A 357 -13.56 -9.53 -10.76
CA GLY A 357 -12.99 -10.06 -12.01
C GLY A 357 -12.40 -9.01 -12.96
N LYS A 358 -12.52 -7.72 -12.64
CA LYS A 358 -12.25 -6.61 -13.58
C LYS A 358 -10.78 -6.20 -13.64
N VAL A 359 -10.04 -6.32 -12.54
CA VAL A 359 -8.68 -5.81 -12.42
C VAL A 359 -7.71 -6.97 -12.23
N THR A 360 -6.62 -6.99 -13.00
CA THR A 360 -5.52 -7.95 -12.79
C THR A 360 -4.56 -7.40 -11.74
N ALA A 361 -4.21 -8.23 -10.77
CA ALA A 361 -3.18 -7.94 -9.77
C ALA A 361 -2.12 -9.05 -9.77
N ALA A 362 -0.86 -8.66 -9.61
CA ALA A 362 0.21 -9.60 -9.29
C ALA A 362 0.15 -9.89 -7.79
N ARG A 363 -0.10 -11.14 -7.41
CA ARG A 363 -0.16 -11.60 -6.04
C ARG A 363 1.24 -11.98 -5.56
N TYR A 364 1.71 -11.30 -4.51
CA TYR A 364 2.98 -11.58 -3.84
C TYR A 364 2.72 -12.13 -2.44
N VAL A 365 3.56 -13.08 -2.00
CA VAL A 365 3.50 -13.73 -0.68
C VAL A 365 4.76 -13.45 0.13
N VAL A 366 4.64 -13.51 1.46
CA VAL A 366 5.79 -13.75 2.34
C VAL A 366 6.15 -15.25 2.25
N PRO A 367 7.38 -15.62 1.86
CA PRO A 367 7.79 -17.03 1.81
C PRO A 367 7.65 -17.72 3.16
N SER A 368 7.27 -19.00 3.17
CA SER A 368 7.15 -19.80 4.39
C SER A 368 8.46 -19.94 5.16
N ASN A 369 9.60 -19.91 4.45
CA ASN A 369 10.95 -20.00 5.02
C ASN A 369 11.52 -18.66 5.51
N THR A 370 10.70 -17.60 5.61
CA THR A 370 11.16 -16.28 6.08
C THR A 370 11.75 -16.33 7.49
N PHE A 371 11.21 -17.22 8.34
CA PHE A 371 11.67 -17.43 9.72
C PHE A 371 12.36 -18.78 9.92
N ASP A 372 12.78 -19.44 8.83
CA ASP A 372 13.54 -20.70 8.93
C ASP A 372 15.01 -20.44 9.26
N THR A 373 15.72 -21.51 9.62
CA THR A 373 17.15 -21.50 9.91
C THR A 373 18.01 -21.14 8.69
N PRO A 374 19.27 -20.71 8.89
CA PRO A 374 20.18 -20.36 7.79
C PRO A 374 20.39 -21.49 6.76
N GLU A 375 20.30 -22.77 7.16
CA GLU A 375 20.43 -23.91 6.25
C GLU A 375 19.28 -23.98 5.24
N LYS A 376 18.08 -23.56 5.65
CA LYS A 376 16.87 -23.54 4.82
C LYS A 376 16.68 -22.20 4.11
N ASN A 377 17.22 -21.13 4.68
CA ASN A 377 17.19 -19.79 4.11
C ASN A 377 18.47 -19.03 4.46
N PHE A 378 19.45 -19.07 3.56
CA PHE A 378 20.76 -18.45 3.76
C PHE A 378 20.70 -16.93 4.05
N ASP A 379 19.65 -16.24 3.59
CA ASP A 379 19.42 -14.82 3.92
C ASP A 379 19.25 -14.59 5.44
N ASN A 380 19.04 -15.66 6.23
CA ASN A 380 18.86 -15.59 7.67
C ASN A 380 20.13 -15.76 8.52
N GLU A 381 21.29 -16.07 7.92
CA GLU A 381 22.56 -16.32 8.62
C GLU A 381 22.90 -15.26 9.68
N CYS A 382 22.73 -14.00 9.33
CA CYS A 382 23.06 -12.81 10.14
C CYS A 382 22.02 -12.41 11.20
N TYR A 383 20.81 -12.99 11.17
CA TYR A 383 19.78 -12.71 12.18
C TYR A 383 19.82 -13.73 13.31
N CYS A 384 20.57 -14.81 13.12
CA CYS A 384 20.90 -15.73 14.18
C CYS A 384 21.98 -15.10 15.07
N ASP A 385 21.76 -15.11 16.38
CA ASP A 385 22.74 -14.63 17.34
C ASP A 385 23.88 -15.66 17.43
N GLU A 386 25.12 -15.22 17.26
CA GLU A 386 26.31 -16.09 17.36
C GLU A 386 26.47 -16.73 18.75
N SER A 387 25.80 -16.20 19.78
CA SER A 387 25.81 -16.74 21.14
C SER A 387 24.83 -17.91 21.36
N VAL A 388 24.01 -18.25 20.37
CA VAL A 388 23.05 -19.35 20.42
C VAL A 388 23.53 -20.49 19.53
N ASP A 389 23.61 -21.70 20.08
CA ASP A 389 24.11 -22.89 19.35
C ASP A 389 23.22 -23.25 18.15
N GLU A 390 21.89 -23.11 18.29
CA GLU A 390 20.92 -23.38 17.22
C GLU A 390 19.80 -22.34 17.22
N CYS A 391 19.56 -21.71 16.06
CA CYS A 391 18.44 -20.78 15.94
C CYS A 391 17.10 -21.49 15.81
N PRO A 392 16.09 -21.11 16.62
CA PRO A 392 14.79 -21.78 16.59
C PRO A 392 14.10 -21.57 15.25
N GLN A 393 13.58 -22.65 14.68
CA GLN A 393 12.89 -22.59 13.39
C GLN A 393 11.48 -21.99 13.55
N GLY A 394 11.11 -21.09 12.63
CA GLY A 394 9.76 -20.54 12.46
C GLY A 394 9.38 -19.43 13.44
N VAL A 395 10.35 -18.94 14.22
CA VAL A 395 10.24 -17.75 15.06
C VAL A 395 11.41 -16.81 14.79
N PHE A 396 11.23 -15.53 15.07
CA PHE A 396 12.23 -14.49 14.81
C PHE A 396 12.43 -13.63 16.05
N ASN A 397 13.65 -13.62 16.58
CA ASN A 397 14.00 -12.82 17.75
C ASN A 397 14.07 -11.33 17.39
N THR A 398 13.31 -10.50 18.08
CA THR A 398 13.28 -9.03 17.88
C THR A 398 13.95 -8.26 19.02
N ALA A 399 14.62 -8.94 19.96
CA ALA A 399 15.21 -8.32 21.14
C ALA A 399 16.17 -7.17 20.78
N ALA A 400 16.97 -7.33 19.73
CA ALA A 400 17.91 -6.32 19.25
C ALA A 400 17.24 -4.97 18.89
N CYS A 401 16.04 -5.02 18.28
CA CYS A 401 15.29 -3.81 17.90
C CYS A 401 14.22 -3.38 18.91
N THR A 402 13.98 -4.17 19.96
CA THR A 402 12.99 -3.92 21.02
C THR A 402 13.66 -3.66 22.38
N PHE A 403 14.84 -3.06 22.38
CA PHE A 403 15.58 -2.64 23.58
C PHE A 403 15.92 -3.78 24.55
N GLY A 404 16.11 -4.99 24.02
CA GLY A 404 16.46 -6.19 24.78
C GLY A 404 15.28 -6.92 25.42
N ALA A 405 14.03 -6.51 25.13
CA ALA A 405 12.87 -7.29 25.51
C ALA A 405 12.87 -8.65 24.76
N PRO A 406 12.58 -9.78 25.42
CA PRO A 406 12.68 -11.12 24.82
C PRO A 406 11.47 -11.44 23.92
N ILE A 407 11.18 -10.56 22.96
CA ILE A 407 10.03 -10.65 22.06
C ILE A 407 10.40 -11.44 20.81
N PHE A 408 9.58 -12.44 20.49
CA PHE A 408 9.69 -13.24 19.28
C PHE A 408 8.48 -13.05 18.38
N MET A 409 8.72 -12.87 17.09
CA MET A 409 7.66 -12.84 16.07
C MET A 409 7.56 -14.19 15.35
N SER A 410 6.36 -14.59 14.97
CA SER A 410 6.13 -15.79 14.18
C SER A 410 4.92 -15.62 13.25
N PHE A 411 4.67 -16.61 12.40
CA PHE A 411 3.33 -16.73 11.81
C PHE A 411 2.30 -17.16 12.86
N PRO A 412 1.00 -16.87 12.65
CA PRO A 412 -0.07 -17.26 13.59
C PRO A 412 -0.05 -18.75 13.95
N HIS A 413 -0.33 -19.05 15.22
CA HIS A 413 -0.29 -20.39 15.82
C HIS A 413 1.04 -21.14 15.59
N PHE A 414 2.16 -20.41 15.57
CA PHE A 414 3.48 -20.94 15.29
C PHE A 414 3.54 -21.76 13.99
N HIS A 415 2.81 -21.30 12.96
CA HIS A 415 2.85 -21.94 11.65
C HIS A 415 4.30 -21.95 11.12
N ASN A 416 4.75 -23.10 10.61
CA ASN A 416 6.13 -23.40 10.19
C ASN A 416 7.20 -23.40 11.28
N ALA A 417 6.85 -23.27 12.57
CA ALA A 417 7.79 -23.49 13.66
C ALA A 417 8.07 -24.98 13.92
N GLU A 418 9.14 -25.26 14.66
CA GLU A 418 9.43 -26.59 15.20
C GLU A 418 8.34 -27.07 16.17
N ASP A 419 8.22 -28.39 16.30
CA ASP A 419 7.15 -29.00 17.11
C ASP A 419 7.34 -28.71 18.61
N THR A 420 8.58 -28.59 19.10
CA THR A 420 8.91 -28.12 20.46
C THR A 420 8.25 -26.78 20.80
N ILE A 421 8.25 -25.81 19.89
CA ILE A 421 7.61 -24.50 20.08
C ILE A 421 6.09 -24.62 19.96
N LYS A 422 5.58 -25.37 18.97
CA LYS A 422 4.12 -25.57 18.81
C LYS A 422 3.51 -26.32 19.99
N GLU A 423 4.28 -27.19 20.61
CA GLU A 423 3.88 -28.04 21.73
C GLU A 423 4.27 -27.42 23.08
N SER A 424 4.79 -26.19 23.13
CA SER A 424 5.05 -25.50 24.41
C SER A 424 3.75 -25.14 25.16
N VAL A 425 2.69 -24.87 24.41
CA VAL A 425 1.34 -24.60 24.94
C VAL A 425 0.30 -25.41 24.18
N SER A 426 -0.90 -25.50 24.74
CA SER A 426 -2.03 -26.23 24.14
C SER A 426 -3.20 -25.30 23.92
N GLY A 427 -4.07 -25.64 22.96
CA GLY A 427 -5.16 -24.77 22.49
C GLY A 427 -4.82 -23.95 21.24
N LEU A 428 -3.63 -24.12 20.66
CA LEU A 428 -3.29 -23.57 19.35
C LEU A 428 -4.04 -24.32 18.23
N ASN A 429 -4.66 -23.58 17.31
CA ASN A 429 -5.49 -24.16 16.26
C ASN A 429 -4.73 -24.32 14.93
N LYS A 430 -4.64 -25.55 14.44
CA LYS A 430 -4.00 -25.87 13.15
C LYS A 430 -4.77 -25.32 11.93
N ALA A 431 -6.08 -25.15 12.01
CA ALA A 431 -6.90 -24.67 10.89
C ALA A 431 -6.71 -23.16 10.60
N HIS A 432 -6.39 -22.36 11.63
CA HIS A 432 -6.09 -20.93 11.47
C HIS A 432 -4.68 -20.65 10.92
N GLN A 433 -3.85 -21.69 10.77
CA GLN A 433 -2.50 -21.59 10.19
C GLN A 433 -2.48 -21.19 8.70
N MET A 434 -3.63 -21.24 8.00
CA MET A 434 -3.75 -20.98 6.56
C MET A 434 -3.96 -19.51 6.15
N GLN A 435 -3.84 -18.55 7.07
CA GLN A 435 -3.93 -17.13 6.70
C GLN A 435 -2.62 -16.67 6.07
N GLU A 436 -2.48 -16.92 4.76
CA GLU A 436 -1.31 -16.52 3.98
C GLU A 436 -1.13 -15.00 3.98
N ASN A 437 0.09 -14.55 4.23
CA ASN A 437 0.47 -13.14 4.11
C ASN A 437 0.64 -12.78 2.65
N TYR A 438 -0.09 -11.76 2.21
CA TYR A 438 -0.08 -11.34 0.82
C TYR A 438 -0.30 -9.87 0.57
N VAL A 439 0.16 -9.45 -0.60
CA VAL A 439 -0.15 -8.16 -1.19
C VAL A 439 -0.51 -8.33 -2.66
N TYR A 440 -1.54 -7.60 -3.10
CA TYR A 440 -1.91 -7.44 -4.49
C TYR A 440 -1.25 -6.19 -5.03
N ILE A 441 -0.40 -6.36 -6.04
CA ILE A 441 0.39 -5.28 -6.62
C ILE A 441 -0.07 -5.04 -8.06
N HIS A 442 -0.20 -3.78 -8.46
CA HIS A 442 -0.52 -3.44 -9.84
C HIS A 442 0.64 -3.87 -10.77
N PRO A 443 0.41 -4.75 -11.76
CA PRO A 443 1.49 -5.46 -12.48
C PRO A 443 2.43 -4.54 -13.28
N THR A 444 1.95 -3.34 -13.66
CA THR A 444 2.72 -2.39 -14.49
C THR A 444 3.26 -1.21 -13.70
N LEU A 445 2.61 -0.86 -12.60
CA LEU A 445 2.83 0.40 -11.86
C LEU A 445 3.40 0.16 -10.47
N GLY A 446 3.27 -1.05 -9.92
CA GLY A 446 3.92 -1.41 -8.67
C GLY A 446 3.24 -0.91 -7.39
N PHE A 447 2.11 -0.19 -7.45
CA PHE A 447 1.39 0.20 -6.23
C PHE A 447 0.53 -0.95 -5.67
N SER A 448 0.37 -0.98 -4.36
CA SER A 448 -0.46 -1.96 -3.66
C SER A 448 -1.94 -1.64 -3.81
N MET A 449 -2.75 -2.65 -4.12
CA MET A 449 -4.20 -2.58 -4.33
C MET A 449 -5.00 -3.26 -3.23
N GLY A 450 -4.34 -3.93 -2.29
CA GLY A 450 -4.94 -4.68 -1.21
C GLY A 450 -3.97 -5.72 -0.67
N GLY A 451 -4.30 -6.33 0.46
CA GLY A 451 -3.43 -7.31 1.09
C GLY A 451 -3.84 -7.62 2.52
N LYS A 452 -3.29 -8.72 3.04
CA LYS A 452 -3.42 -9.13 4.43
C LYS A 452 -2.05 -9.55 4.95
N ASN A 453 -1.68 -9.02 6.10
CA ASN A 453 -0.47 -9.38 6.82
C ASN A 453 -0.85 -9.78 8.24
N SER A 454 -0.55 -11.03 8.59
CA SER A 454 -0.85 -11.70 9.84
C SER A 454 0.47 -12.11 10.50
N MET A 455 0.72 -11.57 11.69
CA MET A 455 1.93 -11.84 12.47
C MET A 455 1.56 -12.09 13.93
N GLN A 456 2.26 -13.01 14.57
CA GLN A 456 2.10 -13.34 15.98
C GLN A 456 3.25 -12.78 16.79
N LEU A 457 2.91 -12.23 17.96
CA LEU A 457 3.86 -11.81 18.98
C LEU A 457 3.89 -12.82 20.11
N ASN A 458 5.10 -13.14 20.53
CA ASN A 458 5.41 -14.10 21.57
C ASN A 458 6.47 -13.50 22.50
N VAL A 459 6.57 -14.04 23.72
CA VAL A 459 7.60 -13.67 24.67
C VAL A 459 8.35 -14.94 25.10
N GLN A 460 9.68 -14.89 25.07
CA GLN A 460 10.51 -15.95 25.61
C GLN A 460 10.75 -15.73 27.10
N VAL A 461 10.59 -16.77 27.90
CA VAL A 461 10.97 -16.74 29.31
C VAL A 461 12.45 -17.03 29.42
N GLN A 462 13.21 -16.09 29.98
CA GLN A 462 14.65 -16.22 30.18
C GLN A 462 14.95 -16.25 31.69
N LYS A 463 15.17 -17.45 32.24
CA LYS A 463 15.40 -17.65 33.68
C LYS A 463 16.73 -17.04 34.12
N SER A 464 16.69 -16.26 35.18
CA SER A 464 17.87 -15.65 35.77
C SER A 464 18.04 -16.15 37.20
N ILE A 465 19.24 -16.66 37.54
CA ILE A 465 19.53 -17.16 38.89
C ILE A 465 19.25 -16.03 39.89
N GLY A 466 18.38 -16.30 40.86
CA GLY A 466 17.97 -15.36 41.91
C GLY A 466 16.60 -14.70 41.69
N ILE A 467 15.99 -14.83 40.51
CA ILE A 467 14.62 -14.37 40.24
C ILE A 467 13.65 -15.55 40.40
N LYS A 468 12.93 -15.57 41.54
CA LYS A 468 12.09 -16.70 41.93
C LYS A 468 10.81 -16.82 41.10
N GLN A 469 10.30 -15.69 40.60
CA GLN A 469 9.05 -15.62 39.86
C GLN A 469 9.09 -16.47 38.57
N LEU A 470 10.28 -16.78 38.04
CA LEU A 470 10.41 -17.59 36.83
C LEU A 470 10.72 -19.06 37.09
N GLU A 471 10.74 -19.51 38.35
CA GLU A 471 11.10 -20.89 38.69
C GLU A 471 10.11 -21.91 38.12
N MET A 472 8.84 -21.54 37.98
CA MET A 472 7.74 -22.38 37.45
C MET A 472 7.90 -22.77 35.97
N PHE A 473 8.74 -22.07 35.20
CA PHE A 473 8.91 -22.33 33.77
C PHE A 473 10.15 -23.18 33.49
N ASP A 474 10.13 -23.88 32.37
CA ASP A 474 11.37 -24.29 31.71
C ASP A 474 12.11 -23.07 31.15
N ASP A 475 13.44 -23.12 31.10
CA ASP A 475 14.20 -22.03 30.50
C ASP A 475 13.95 -21.98 28.99
N ASP A 476 13.96 -20.77 28.43
CA ASP A 476 13.78 -20.48 27.01
C ASP A 476 12.43 -20.87 26.39
N ILE A 477 11.42 -21.23 27.19
CA ILE A 477 10.05 -21.46 26.68
C ILE A 477 9.47 -20.19 26.03
N ILE A 478 8.89 -20.36 24.84
CA ILE A 478 8.24 -19.27 24.09
C ILE A 478 6.73 -19.32 24.30
N LEU A 479 6.21 -18.26 24.91
CA LEU A 479 4.80 -18.09 25.27
C LEU A 479 4.09 -17.16 24.26
N PRO A 480 3.03 -17.63 23.57
CA PRO A 480 2.28 -16.78 22.65
C PRO A 480 1.42 -15.74 23.38
N MET A 481 1.41 -14.51 22.89
CA MET A 481 0.64 -13.41 23.51
C MET A 481 -0.58 -13.05 22.68
N ALA A 482 -0.37 -12.73 21.41
CA ALA A 482 -1.43 -12.35 20.49
C ALA A 482 -0.96 -12.49 19.04
N TRP A 483 -1.90 -12.65 18.11
CA TRP A 483 -1.64 -12.44 16.70
C TRP A 483 -2.50 -11.33 16.12
N ILE A 484 -1.94 -10.64 15.15
CA ILE A 484 -2.48 -9.41 14.58
C ILE A 484 -2.55 -9.59 13.08
N GLN A 485 -3.74 -9.37 12.53
CA GLN A 485 -3.93 -9.23 11.10
C GLN A 485 -4.20 -7.77 10.75
N VAL A 486 -3.36 -7.22 9.90
CA VAL A 486 -3.54 -5.92 9.27
C VAL A 486 -3.87 -6.15 7.81
N GLY A 487 -4.96 -5.56 7.34
CA GLY A 487 -5.31 -5.70 5.93
C GLY A 487 -6.35 -4.71 5.45
N ILE A 488 -6.53 -4.74 4.14
CA ILE A 488 -7.56 -3.99 3.42
C ILE A 488 -8.40 -5.05 2.72
N ASP A 489 -9.66 -5.14 3.09
CA ASP A 489 -10.62 -5.98 2.39
C ASP A 489 -10.97 -5.29 1.05
N ASP A 490 -10.84 -6.03 -0.04
CA ASP A 490 -11.00 -5.53 -1.42
C ASP A 490 -12.43 -5.09 -1.74
N VAL A 491 -13.39 -5.45 -0.89
CA VAL A 491 -14.81 -5.11 -1.01
C VAL A 491 -15.14 -3.73 -0.42
N ASP A 492 -14.35 -3.23 0.53
CA ASP A 492 -14.68 -2.04 1.35
C ASP A 492 -13.89 -0.78 0.96
N LEU A 493 -13.31 -0.77 -0.25
CA LEU A 493 -12.53 0.38 -0.72
C LEU A 493 -13.42 1.57 -1.10
N PRO A 494 -13.04 2.82 -0.73
CA PRO A 494 -13.78 4.02 -1.10
C PRO A 494 -13.96 4.12 -2.62
N GLU A 495 -15.12 4.61 -3.07
CA GLU A 495 -15.45 4.71 -4.50
C GLU A 495 -14.38 5.45 -5.30
N VAL A 496 -13.84 6.55 -4.76
CA VAL A 496 -12.75 7.33 -5.37
C VAL A 496 -11.49 6.49 -5.64
N VAL A 497 -11.16 5.57 -4.73
CA VAL A 497 -9.99 4.69 -4.88
C VAL A 497 -10.29 3.63 -5.92
N THR A 498 -11.44 2.96 -5.82
CA THR A 498 -11.86 1.91 -6.75
C THR A 498 -12.01 2.45 -8.18
N SER A 499 -12.55 3.65 -8.36
CA SER A 499 -12.67 4.29 -9.67
C SER A 499 -11.30 4.64 -10.26
N THR A 500 -10.36 5.08 -9.43
CA THR A 500 -8.98 5.39 -9.85
C THR A 500 -8.26 4.11 -10.28
N ILE A 501 -8.35 3.04 -9.49
CA ILE A 501 -7.78 1.73 -9.85
C ILE A 501 -8.40 1.23 -11.16
N TYR A 502 -9.72 1.30 -11.32
CA TYR A 502 -10.39 0.87 -12.55
C TYR A 502 -9.94 1.69 -13.76
N PHE A 503 -9.87 3.02 -13.62
CA PHE A 503 -9.40 3.90 -14.69
C PHE A 503 -7.98 3.53 -15.14
N VAL A 504 -7.07 3.34 -14.20
CA VAL A 504 -5.67 3.04 -14.48
C VAL A 504 -5.47 1.60 -14.99
N SER A 505 -6.22 0.63 -14.47
CA SER A 505 -6.04 -0.79 -14.81
C SER A 505 -6.85 -1.25 -16.01
N VAL A 506 -7.91 -0.54 -16.41
CA VAL A 506 -8.82 -0.95 -17.49
C VAL A 506 -8.92 0.12 -18.57
N THR A 507 -9.25 1.35 -18.19
CA THR A 507 -9.49 2.43 -19.17
C THR A 507 -8.20 2.86 -19.87
N VAL A 508 -7.11 3.05 -19.13
CA VAL A 508 -5.82 3.46 -19.68
C VAL A 508 -5.26 2.42 -20.67
N PRO A 509 -5.18 1.12 -20.33
CA PRO A 509 -4.77 0.10 -21.30
C PRO A 509 -5.67 0.01 -22.53
N ALA A 510 -6.99 0.23 -22.38
CA ALA A 510 -7.90 0.27 -23.52
C ALA A 510 -7.62 1.48 -24.43
N ILE A 511 -7.37 2.66 -23.86
CA ILE A 511 -6.96 3.86 -24.61
C ILE A 511 -5.64 3.59 -25.34
N GLU A 512 -4.66 2.99 -24.65
CA GLU A 512 -3.37 2.63 -25.24
C GLU A 512 -3.55 1.68 -26.44
N LEU A 513 -4.40 0.66 -26.29
CA LEU A 513 -4.73 -0.30 -27.35
C LEU A 513 -5.41 0.37 -28.53
N CYS A 514 -6.36 1.26 -28.26
CA CYS A 514 -7.05 2.06 -29.28
C CYS A 514 -6.09 3.00 -30.01
N LEU A 515 -5.15 3.65 -29.32
CA LEU A 515 -4.14 4.49 -29.94
C LEU A 515 -3.16 3.66 -30.78
N LYS A 516 -2.73 2.50 -30.28
CA LYS A 516 -1.87 1.54 -30.99
C LYS A 516 -2.51 1.06 -32.29
N TYR A 517 -3.66 0.41 -32.24
CA TYR A 517 -4.27 -0.15 -33.45
C TYR A 517 -5.01 0.89 -34.29
N GLY A 518 -5.52 1.97 -33.68
CA GLY A 518 -6.14 3.08 -34.38
C GLY A 518 -5.15 3.84 -35.27
N SER A 519 -3.91 4.06 -34.81
CA SER A 519 -2.87 4.68 -35.63
C SER A 519 -2.44 3.79 -36.80
N ILE A 520 -2.37 2.46 -36.61
CA ILE A 520 -2.13 1.50 -37.70
C ILE A 520 -3.25 1.55 -38.73
N LEU A 521 -4.51 1.44 -38.28
CA LEU A 521 -5.66 1.46 -39.17
C LEU A 521 -5.76 2.79 -39.93
N GLY A 522 -5.52 3.91 -39.24
CA GLY A 522 -5.46 5.25 -39.83
C GLY A 522 -4.40 5.34 -40.94
N ALA A 523 -3.20 4.82 -40.70
CA ALA A 523 -2.13 4.78 -41.70
C ALA A 523 -2.52 3.94 -42.94
N ILE A 524 -3.11 2.76 -42.73
CA ILE A 524 -3.53 1.88 -43.84
C ILE A 524 -4.64 2.52 -44.67
N VAL A 525 -5.70 3.02 -44.03
CA VAL A 525 -6.86 3.61 -44.71
C VAL A 525 -6.47 4.86 -45.48
N THR A 526 -5.65 5.73 -44.88
CA THR A 526 -5.16 6.95 -45.56
C THR A 526 -4.23 6.61 -46.72
N LEU A 527 -3.36 5.60 -46.58
CA LEU A 527 -2.50 5.13 -47.67
C LEU A 527 -3.33 4.58 -48.84
N ILE A 528 -4.29 3.70 -48.58
CA ILE A 528 -5.19 3.14 -49.61
C ILE A 528 -5.97 4.26 -50.30
N SER A 529 -6.49 5.21 -49.54
CA SER A 529 -7.23 6.36 -50.10
C SER A 529 -6.37 7.21 -51.01
N ILE A 530 -5.13 7.48 -50.63
CA ILE A 530 -4.14 8.19 -51.47
C ILE A 530 -3.88 7.39 -52.75
N LEU A 531 -3.64 6.07 -52.66
CA LEU A 531 -3.38 5.22 -53.81
C LEU A 531 -4.57 5.17 -54.78
N ILE A 532 -5.81 5.08 -54.28
CA ILE A 532 -7.02 5.10 -55.10
C ILE A 532 -7.14 6.43 -55.85
N ILE A 533 -6.94 7.57 -55.18
CA ILE A 533 -7.00 8.89 -55.81
C ILE A 533 -5.90 9.02 -56.87
N LEU A 534 -4.67 8.57 -56.59
CA LEU A 534 -3.56 8.61 -57.53
C LEU A 534 -3.80 7.70 -58.75
N HIS A 535 -4.33 6.49 -58.55
CA HIS A 535 -4.66 5.55 -59.62
C HIS A 535 -5.80 6.08 -60.50
N GLY A 536 -6.86 6.62 -59.90
CA GLY A 536 -7.96 7.27 -60.62
C GLY A 536 -7.49 8.46 -61.46
N ARG A 537 -6.54 9.27 -60.95
CA ARG A 537 -5.91 10.35 -61.73
C ARG A 537 -5.09 9.82 -62.90
N LYS A 538 -4.32 8.74 -62.69
CA LYS A 538 -3.54 8.10 -63.77
C LYS A 538 -4.45 7.61 -64.89
N MET A 539 -5.53 6.89 -64.58
CA MET A 539 -6.50 6.42 -65.58
C MET A 539 -7.19 7.57 -66.33
N SER A 540 -7.59 8.64 -65.63
CA SER A 540 -8.18 9.82 -66.26
C SER A 540 -7.22 10.52 -67.22
N LEU A 541 -5.93 10.60 -66.87
CA LEU A 541 -4.89 11.13 -67.76
C LEU A 541 -4.69 10.23 -68.98
N THR A 542 -4.61 8.90 -68.80
CA THR A 542 -4.44 7.95 -69.92
C THR A 542 -5.61 7.96 -70.90
N HIS A 543 -6.86 8.12 -70.42
CA HIS A 543 -8.02 8.31 -71.29
C HIS A 543 -7.94 9.61 -72.10
N ARG A 544 -7.56 10.74 -71.48
CA ARG A 544 -7.38 12.01 -72.20
C ARG A 544 -6.29 11.95 -73.27
N PHE A 545 -5.19 11.24 -73.03
CA PHE A 545 -4.15 11.07 -74.06
C PHE A 545 -4.65 10.20 -75.22
N ARG A 546 -5.40 9.13 -74.95
CA ARG A 546 -6.00 8.28 -75.98
C ARG A 546 -7.09 8.98 -76.81
N ASP A 547 -7.83 9.92 -76.21
CA ASP A 547 -8.82 10.75 -76.91
C ASP A 547 -8.17 11.89 -77.72
N MET A 548 -6.92 12.28 -77.45
CA MET A 548 -6.16 13.24 -78.28
C MET A 548 -5.42 12.59 -79.45
N GLU A 549 -5.22 11.26 -79.43
CA GLU A 549 -4.61 10.48 -80.52
C GLU A 549 -5.63 9.97 -81.57
N ARG A 550 -6.94 10.14 -81.34
CA ARG A 550 -8.00 9.96 -82.35
C ARG A 550 -8.43 11.30 -82.89
#